data_AF-A0A7N1A0Z4-F1
#
_entry.id   AF-A0A7N1A0Z4-F1
#
_cell.length_a   1.000
_cell.length_b   1.000
_cell.length_c   1.000
_cell.angle_alpha   90.00
_cell.angle_beta   90.00
_cell.angle_gamma   90.00
#
_symmetry.space_group_name_H-M   'P 1'
#
loop_
_entity.id
_entity.type
_entity.pdbx_description
1 polymer ?
#
loop_
_entity_poly.entity_id
_entity_poly.type
_entity_poly.pdbx_seq_one_letter_code
_entity_poly.pdbx_strand_id
1 'polypeptide(L)'
;MTRHSTARSIAYLAALSQEIEKKLQRAFASPSQRRDLLQELFADIALKIDDRARDIILIREEDTISPEGSATQKWLCFYDVLADYYVDVPESGRPILHLLVQLWSQSFASHIFSLLFHKWLFEVQLDNSEVLLRYSSALVQGATNVFWIDIQSNTRQFQSLFLYLLDDVMLMPEKLNKIPLQAQRDLYLLLSRFIIFYNSVDKLESFLKHCPVFPNNILIGGPADIFVIEVADQLQKLKVEPVLLHYLSQIRALRGMELRMTTSTRLKTCLYSFTSPGGPMYPTRAVRHAAWDALDYLFPVGKKLRHLISLFFRLLYPWYWPSSCWNFIVCCIKAIFYTLLGYFLSGFGKFRKNKRA
;
A
#
# COMPACT_ATOMS: atom_id res chain seq x y z
N MET A 1 -11.94 -6.67 40.21
CA MET A 1 -12.67 -5.86 39.20
C MET A 1 -12.29 -6.20 37.76
N THR A 2 -11.06 -6.66 37.48
CA THR A 2 -10.57 -7.04 36.14
C THR A 2 -11.33 -8.19 35.44
N ARG A 3 -11.76 -9.24 36.16
CA ARG A 3 -12.48 -10.37 35.53
C ARG A 3 -13.87 -10.00 34.96
N HIS A 4 -14.57 -9.06 35.58
CA HIS A 4 -15.91 -8.66 35.11
C HIS A 4 -15.85 -7.76 33.86
N SER A 5 -14.80 -6.94 33.72
CA SER A 5 -14.60 -6.10 32.54
C SER A 5 -14.20 -6.93 31.30
N THR A 6 -13.33 -7.92 31.46
CA THR A 6 -12.98 -8.85 30.35
C THR A 6 -14.19 -9.68 29.93
N ALA A 7 -14.99 -10.17 30.89
CA ALA A 7 -16.22 -10.91 30.59
C ALA A 7 -17.24 -10.06 29.81
N ARG A 8 -17.35 -8.77 30.12
CA ARG A 8 -18.25 -7.85 29.40
C ARG A 8 -17.81 -7.62 27.95
N SER A 9 -16.51 -7.43 27.71
CA SER A 9 -15.94 -7.27 26.37
C SER A 9 -16.16 -8.54 25.53
N ILE A 10 -15.85 -9.72 26.09
CA ILE A 10 -16.07 -11.02 25.44
C ILE A 10 -17.56 -11.23 25.11
N ALA A 11 -18.47 -10.91 26.03
CA ALA A 11 -19.92 -11.03 25.78
C ALA A 11 -20.40 -10.11 24.66
N TYR A 12 -19.87 -8.88 24.58
CA TYR A 12 -20.17 -7.95 23.49
C TYR A 12 -19.69 -8.48 22.13
N LEU A 13 -18.45 -8.99 22.07
CA LEU A 13 -17.89 -9.56 20.85
C LEU A 13 -18.60 -10.85 20.42
N ALA A 14 -19.01 -11.68 21.38
CA ALA A 14 -19.84 -12.86 21.12
C ALA A 14 -21.21 -12.48 20.53
N ALA A 15 -21.86 -11.44 21.04
CA ALA A 15 -23.11 -10.93 20.49
C ALA A 15 -22.93 -10.43 19.05
N LEU A 16 -21.85 -9.68 18.79
CA LEU A 16 -21.54 -9.17 17.45
C LEU A 16 -21.22 -10.30 16.47
N SER A 17 -20.49 -11.33 16.91
CA SER A 17 -20.26 -12.55 16.14
C SER A 17 -21.58 -13.25 15.75
N GLN A 18 -22.55 -13.33 16.67
CA GLN A 18 -23.86 -13.90 16.36
C GLN A 18 -24.65 -13.06 15.35
N GLU A 19 -24.52 -11.74 15.37
CA GLU A 19 -25.15 -10.85 14.37
C GLU A 19 -24.55 -11.05 12.98
N ILE A 20 -23.22 -11.17 12.89
CA ILE A 20 -22.51 -11.50 11.64
C ILE A 20 -23.02 -12.84 11.10
N GLU A 21 -23.09 -13.87 11.95
CA GLU A 21 -23.59 -15.19 11.57
C GLU A 21 -25.04 -15.11 11.03
N LYS A 22 -25.94 -14.41 11.74
CA LYS A 22 -27.33 -14.23 11.30
C LYS A 22 -27.43 -13.51 9.95
N LYS A 23 -26.62 -12.47 9.71
CA LYS A 23 -26.59 -11.76 8.42
C LYS A 23 -26.09 -12.69 7.30
N LEU A 24 -25.07 -13.51 7.54
CA LEU A 24 -24.57 -14.49 6.57
C LEU A 24 -25.60 -15.59 6.27
N GLN A 25 -26.31 -16.11 7.27
CA GLN A 25 -27.39 -17.08 7.07
C GLN A 25 -28.51 -16.50 6.21
N ARG A 26 -28.88 -15.23 6.41
CA ARG A 26 -29.85 -14.53 5.55
C ARG A 26 -29.34 -14.39 4.12
N ALA A 27 -28.08 -14.02 3.93
CA ALA A 27 -27.47 -13.92 2.60
C ALA A 27 -27.39 -15.28 1.89
N PHE A 28 -27.22 -16.37 2.64
CA PHE A 28 -27.28 -17.72 2.11
C PHE A 28 -28.70 -18.07 1.63
N ALA A 29 -29.71 -17.86 2.48
CA ALA A 29 -31.11 -18.19 2.21
C ALA A 29 -31.74 -17.35 1.09
N SER A 30 -31.34 -16.09 0.93
CA SER A 30 -31.92 -15.15 -0.03
C SER A 30 -30.97 -14.87 -1.21
N PRO A 31 -31.01 -15.66 -2.30
CA PRO A 31 -30.07 -15.49 -3.43
C PRO A 31 -30.19 -14.14 -4.13
N SER A 32 -31.39 -13.54 -4.19
CA SER A 32 -31.64 -12.25 -4.84
C SER A 32 -31.00 -11.06 -4.12
N GLN A 33 -30.94 -11.10 -2.78
CA GLN A 33 -30.38 -10.03 -1.94
C GLN A 33 -28.96 -10.33 -1.44
N ARG A 34 -28.42 -11.50 -1.78
CA ARG A 34 -27.14 -12.01 -1.27
C ARG A 34 -26.00 -11.00 -1.42
N ARG A 35 -25.87 -10.38 -2.59
CA ARG A 35 -24.80 -9.41 -2.87
C ARG A 35 -24.92 -8.19 -1.96
N ASP A 36 -26.12 -7.62 -1.85
CA ASP A 36 -26.35 -6.40 -1.08
C ASP A 36 -26.16 -6.64 0.41
N LEU A 37 -26.62 -7.79 0.93
CA LEU A 37 -26.41 -8.19 2.32
C LEU A 37 -24.93 -8.40 2.66
N LEU A 38 -24.16 -9.00 1.75
CA LEU A 38 -22.72 -9.17 1.94
C LEU A 38 -21.97 -7.84 1.85
N GLN A 39 -22.41 -6.92 0.98
CA GLN A 39 -21.85 -5.58 0.89
C GLN A 39 -22.12 -4.76 2.15
N GLU A 40 -23.35 -4.82 2.68
CA GLU A 40 -23.72 -4.18 3.95
C GLU A 40 -22.88 -4.75 5.10
N LEU A 41 -22.79 -6.08 5.20
CA LEU A 41 -21.98 -6.74 6.22
C LEU A 41 -20.50 -6.34 6.13
N PHE A 42 -19.94 -6.25 4.92
CA PHE A 42 -18.58 -5.77 4.71
C PHE A 42 -18.42 -4.33 5.21
N ALA A 43 -19.37 -3.44 4.89
CA ALA A 43 -19.33 -2.06 5.33
C ALA A 43 -19.35 -1.97 6.87
N ASP A 44 -20.25 -2.72 7.52
CA ASP A 44 -20.37 -2.76 8.99
C ASP A 44 -19.08 -3.24 9.67
N ILE A 45 -18.48 -4.32 9.17
CA ILE A 45 -17.22 -4.89 9.71
C ILE A 45 -16.05 -3.93 9.50
N ALA A 46 -16.04 -3.19 8.39
CA ALA A 46 -15.00 -2.23 8.10
C ALA A 46 -15.09 -0.98 8.99
N LEU A 47 -16.23 -0.69 9.63
CA LEU A 47 -16.42 0.54 10.41
C LEU A 47 -15.34 0.73 11.49
N LYS A 48 -15.01 2.01 11.70
CA LYS A 48 -14.17 2.43 12.82
C LYS A 48 -14.97 2.30 14.11
N ILE A 49 -14.27 1.96 15.19
CA ILE A 49 -14.86 1.83 16.51
C ILE A 49 -15.09 3.21 17.10
N ASP A 50 -16.37 3.55 17.32
CA ASP A 50 -16.82 4.74 18.02
C ASP A 50 -16.38 4.73 19.49
N ASP A 51 -16.25 5.90 20.11
CA ASP A 51 -15.74 6.03 21.48
C ASP A 51 -16.54 5.21 22.50
N ARG A 52 -17.87 5.08 22.31
CA ARG A 52 -18.73 4.22 23.15
C ARG A 52 -18.36 2.75 23.09
N ALA A 53 -18.07 2.24 21.89
CA ALA A 53 -17.67 0.85 21.71
C ALA A 53 -16.22 0.66 22.17
N ARG A 54 -15.37 1.68 22.00
CA ARG A 54 -14.00 1.68 22.50
C ARG A 54 -13.95 1.52 24.01
N ASP A 55 -14.82 2.20 24.77
CA ASP A 55 -14.88 2.08 26.23
C ASP A 55 -15.30 0.68 26.72
N ILE A 56 -16.04 -0.07 25.90
CA ILE A 56 -16.47 -1.44 26.22
C ILE A 56 -15.37 -2.45 25.88
N ILE A 57 -14.63 -2.20 24.79
CA ILE A 57 -13.63 -3.12 24.22
C ILE A 57 -12.27 -2.92 24.87
N LEU A 58 -11.79 -1.68 24.95
CA LEU A 58 -10.50 -1.34 25.55
C LEU A 58 -10.68 -1.16 27.05
N ILE A 59 -10.00 -2.01 27.81
CA ILE A 59 -9.75 -1.78 29.22
C ILE A 59 -8.94 -0.48 29.30
N ARG A 60 -9.40 0.49 30.08
CA ARG A 60 -8.62 1.69 30.41
C ARG A 60 -7.45 1.24 31.29
N GLU A 61 -6.34 0.86 30.68
CA GLU A 61 -5.05 0.80 31.38
C GLU A 61 -4.59 2.25 31.61
N GLU A 62 -5.22 2.92 32.60
CA GLU A 62 -4.56 4.01 33.32
C GLU A 62 -3.36 3.39 34.03
N ASP A 63 -2.17 3.52 33.43
CA ASP A 63 -0.87 3.77 34.08
C ASP A 63 0.31 3.33 33.19
N THR A 64 0.45 3.93 32.02
CA THR A 64 1.80 4.22 31.48
C THR A 64 1.78 5.57 30.78
N ILE A 65 2.37 6.57 31.43
CA ILE A 65 2.76 7.83 30.78
C ILE A 65 3.78 7.44 29.71
N SER A 66 3.32 7.33 28.46
CA SER A 66 4.20 7.30 27.30
C SER A 66 4.33 8.72 26.76
N PRO A 67 5.54 9.20 26.45
CA PRO A 67 5.81 10.61 26.23
C PRO A 67 5.13 11.09 24.96
N GLU A 68 4.58 12.29 25.03
CA GLU A 68 4.13 13.08 23.89
C GLU A 68 5.23 13.10 22.81
N GLY A 69 4.97 12.54 21.62
CA GLY A 69 5.99 12.56 20.57
C GLY A 69 5.80 11.74 19.29
N SER A 70 4.80 10.86 19.15
CA SER A 70 4.54 10.19 17.86
C SER A 70 3.04 10.03 17.59
N ALA A 71 2.46 11.08 17.02
CA ALA A 71 1.07 11.11 16.58
C ALA A 71 0.80 10.09 15.46
N THR A 72 0.39 8.87 15.84
CA THR A 72 -0.54 8.06 15.03
C THR A 72 -1.50 7.42 16.00
N GLN A 73 -2.58 8.12 16.33
CA GLN A 73 -3.69 7.52 17.09
C GLN A 73 -4.26 6.40 16.22
N LYS A 74 -3.83 5.16 16.48
CA LYS A 74 -4.19 3.96 15.70
C LYS A 74 -5.71 3.81 15.78
N TRP A 75 -6.41 4.21 14.72
CA TRP A 75 -7.85 4.03 14.63
C TRP A 75 -8.16 2.53 14.61
N LEU A 76 -8.86 2.04 15.63
CA LEU A 76 -9.31 0.66 15.69
C LEU A 76 -10.56 0.50 14.83
N CYS A 77 -10.59 -0.56 14.02
CA CYS A 77 -11.76 -0.97 13.25
C CYS A 77 -12.33 -2.26 13.82
N PHE A 78 -13.63 -2.51 13.65
CA PHE A 78 -14.28 -3.71 14.21
C PHE A 78 -13.63 -5.00 13.73
N TYR A 79 -13.21 -5.07 12.47
CA TYR A 79 -12.54 -6.26 11.94
C TYR A 79 -11.25 -6.63 12.69
N ASP A 80 -10.48 -5.64 13.16
CA ASP A 80 -9.18 -5.89 13.81
C ASP A 80 -9.38 -6.57 15.17
N VAL A 81 -10.38 -6.08 15.91
CA VAL A 81 -10.80 -6.62 17.22
C VAL A 81 -11.45 -7.99 17.06
N LEU A 82 -12.30 -8.18 16.04
CA LEU A 82 -12.92 -9.47 15.77
C LEU A 82 -11.89 -10.52 15.35
N ALA A 83 -10.87 -10.12 14.60
CA ALA A 83 -9.80 -11.04 14.22
C ALA A 83 -9.01 -11.54 15.44
N ASP A 84 -8.73 -10.68 16.42
CA ASP A 84 -8.15 -11.10 17.70
C ASP A 84 -9.09 -12.02 18.48
N TYR A 85 -10.38 -11.65 18.55
CA TYR A 85 -11.39 -12.46 19.23
C TYR A 85 -11.53 -13.87 18.66
N TYR A 86 -11.47 -14.03 17.33
CA TYR A 86 -11.54 -15.37 16.72
C TYR A 86 -10.26 -16.19 16.91
N VAL A 87 -9.11 -15.55 17.19
CA VAL A 87 -7.90 -16.28 17.62
C VAL A 87 -8.10 -16.81 19.05
N ASP A 88 -8.61 -15.98 19.95
CA ASP A 88 -8.83 -16.35 21.36
C ASP A 88 -9.96 -17.37 21.54
N VAL A 89 -11.05 -17.23 20.76
CA VAL A 89 -12.26 -18.08 20.83
C VAL A 89 -12.59 -18.65 19.44
N PRO A 90 -11.79 -19.60 18.93
CA PRO A 90 -11.92 -20.12 17.58
C PRO A 90 -13.27 -20.79 17.31
N GLU A 91 -13.91 -21.36 18.34
CA GLU A 91 -15.22 -21.99 18.22
C GLU A 91 -16.32 -21.03 17.75
N SER A 92 -16.27 -19.76 18.15
CA SER A 92 -17.25 -18.75 17.71
C SER A 92 -17.08 -18.36 16.23
N GLY A 93 -15.87 -18.49 15.67
CA GLY A 93 -15.59 -18.19 14.28
C GLY A 93 -15.98 -19.32 13.31
N ARG A 94 -16.09 -20.57 13.79
CA ARG A 94 -16.35 -21.75 12.95
C ARG A 94 -17.65 -21.69 12.13
N PRO A 95 -18.82 -21.33 12.71
CA PRO A 95 -20.07 -21.22 11.95
C PRO A 95 -19.98 -20.18 10.83
N ILE A 96 -19.38 -19.02 11.13
CA ILE A 96 -19.15 -17.93 10.17
C ILE A 96 -18.22 -18.40 9.04
N LEU A 97 -17.11 -19.07 9.39
CA LEU A 97 -16.17 -19.62 8.42
C LEU A 97 -16.85 -20.60 7.47
N HIS A 98 -17.66 -21.53 8.01
CA HIS A 98 -18.40 -22.50 7.20
C HIS A 98 -19.35 -21.82 6.21
N LEU A 99 -20.10 -20.80 6.64
CA LEU A 99 -20.97 -20.00 5.78
C LEU A 99 -20.20 -19.24 4.70
N LEU A 100 -19.06 -18.63 5.05
CA LEU A 100 -18.21 -17.94 4.07
C LEU A 100 -17.69 -18.90 3.00
N VAL A 101 -17.26 -20.10 3.38
CA VAL A 101 -16.79 -21.14 2.45
C VAL A 101 -17.88 -21.55 1.46
N GLN A 102 -19.14 -21.59 1.88
CA GLN A 102 -20.28 -21.83 1.00
C GLN A 102 -20.59 -20.64 0.07
N LEU A 103 -20.30 -19.42 0.52
CA LEU A 103 -20.55 -18.17 -0.20
C LEU A 103 -19.36 -17.69 -1.04
N TRP A 104 -18.29 -18.48 -1.16
CA TRP A 104 -17.01 -18.09 -1.77
C TRP A 104 -17.08 -17.66 -3.23
N SER A 105 -18.14 -18.04 -3.94
CA SER A 105 -18.41 -17.58 -5.31
C SER A 105 -18.71 -16.07 -5.39
N GLN A 106 -19.09 -15.46 -4.27
CA GLN A 106 -19.38 -14.04 -4.16
C GLN A 106 -18.10 -13.26 -3.82
N SER A 107 -17.89 -12.12 -4.50
CA SER A 107 -16.69 -11.30 -4.32
C SER A 107 -16.48 -10.85 -2.87
N PHE A 108 -17.55 -10.35 -2.21
CA PHE A 108 -17.51 -9.85 -0.84
C PHE A 108 -17.22 -10.93 0.21
N ALA A 109 -17.48 -12.21 -0.06
CA ALA A 109 -17.17 -13.29 0.89
C ALA A 109 -15.66 -13.37 1.15
N SER A 110 -14.84 -13.22 0.12
CA SER A 110 -13.37 -13.18 0.26
C SER A 110 -12.89 -11.94 1.02
N HIS A 111 -13.56 -10.79 0.86
CA HIS A 111 -13.23 -9.55 1.57
C HIS A 111 -13.51 -9.71 3.06
N ILE A 112 -14.71 -10.18 3.41
CA ILE A 112 -15.12 -10.43 4.80
C ILE A 112 -14.20 -11.48 5.43
N PHE A 113 -13.89 -12.56 4.71
CA PHE A 113 -12.94 -13.57 5.18
C PHE A 113 -11.58 -12.96 5.50
N SER A 114 -11.01 -12.17 4.59
CA SER A 114 -9.71 -11.52 4.82
C SER A 114 -9.72 -10.55 6.00
N LEU A 115 -10.83 -9.88 6.27
CA LEU A 115 -10.94 -8.96 7.39
C LEU A 115 -11.07 -9.70 8.72
N LEU A 116 -11.93 -10.72 8.80
CA LEU A 116 -12.23 -11.41 10.05
C LEU A 116 -11.21 -12.50 10.43
N PHE A 117 -10.62 -13.20 9.46
CA PHE A 117 -9.84 -14.42 9.70
C PHE A 117 -8.35 -14.30 9.34
N HIS A 118 -7.84 -13.09 9.06
CA HIS A 118 -6.43 -12.90 8.72
C HIS A 118 -5.47 -13.34 9.82
N LYS A 119 -5.79 -13.12 11.10
CA LYS A 119 -4.97 -13.57 12.23
C LYS A 119 -5.17 -15.05 12.51
N TRP A 120 -6.44 -15.46 12.58
CA TRP A 120 -6.86 -16.85 12.81
C TRP A 120 -6.13 -17.86 11.93
N LEU A 121 -5.96 -17.56 10.63
CA LEU A 121 -5.30 -18.43 9.66
C LEU A 121 -3.87 -18.83 10.05
N PHE A 122 -3.14 -17.95 10.75
CA PHE A 122 -1.74 -18.17 11.11
C PHE A 122 -1.55 -18.58 12.57
N GLU A 123 -2.53 -18.33 13.44
CA GLU A 123 -2.44 -18.67 14.87
C GLU A 123 -3.08 -20.03 15.18
N VAL A 124 -4.17 -20.39 14.52
CA VAL A 124 -4.88 -21.65 14.76
C VAL A 124 -4.31 -22.77 13.88
N GLN A 125 -4.09 -23.95 14.47
CA GLN A 125 -3.56 -25.11 13.77
C GLN A 125 -4.61 -25.68 12.80
N LEU A 126 -4.23 -25.85 11.54
CA LEU A 126 -5.04 -26.46 10.48
C LEU A 126 -4.26 -27.62 9.87
N ASP A 127 -4.76 -28.84 10.04
CA ASP A 127 -4.03 -30.06 9.61
C ASP A 127 -4.18 -30.36 8.11
N ASN A 128 -5.15 -29.73 7.43
CA ASN A 128 -5.45 -30.01 6.03
C ASN A 128 -4.80 -29.01 5.07
N SER A 129 -3.79 -29.48 4.32
CA SER A 129 -3.04 -28.67 3.36
C SER A 129 -3.87 -28.11 2.20
N GLU A 130 -4.92 -28.79 1.76
CA GLU A 130 -5.79 -28.30 0.66
C GLU A 130 -6.68 -27.15 1.15
N VAL A 131 -7.23 -27.31 2.35
CA VAL A 131 -8.02 -26.27 3.02
C VAL A 131 -7.16 -25.03 3.25
N LEU A 132 -5.92 -25.23 3.69
CA LEU A 132 -4.99 -24.14 3.93
C LEU A 132 -4.64 -23.37 2.66
N LEU A 133 -4.42 -24.07 1.54
CA LEU A 133 -4.21 -23.43 0.24
C LEU A 133 -5.43 -22.58 -0.16
N ARG A 134 -6.63 -23.14 -0.03
CA ARG A 134 -7.89 -22.46 -0.38
C ARG A 134 -8.08 -21.20 0.46
N TYR A 135 -7.89 -21.29 1.77
CA TYR A 135 -8.02 -20.16 2.69
C TYR A 135 -6.97 -19.09 2.44
N SER A 136 -5.71 -19.49 2.23
CA SER A 136 -4.63 -18.55 1.93
C SER A 136 -4.87 -17.82 0.61
N SER A 137 -5.35 -18.52 -0.42
CA SER A 137 -5.70 -17.90 -1.72
C SER A 137 -6.80 -16.85 -1.56
N ALA A 138 -7.83 -17.12 -0.76
CA ALA A 138 -8.87 -16.12 -0.52
C ALA A 138 -8.48 -14.99 0.42
N LEU A 139 -7.56 -15.23 1.37
CA LEU A 139 -6.97 -14.15 2.14
C LEU A 139 -6.27 -13.17 1.17
N VAL A 140 -5.43 -13.67 0.27
CA VAL A 140 -4.71 -12.84 -0.71
C VAL A 140 -5.68 -12.14 -1.66
N GLN A 141 -6.67 -12.85 -2.19
CA GLN A 141 -7.67 -12.26 -3.09
C GLN A 141 -8.54 -11.23 -2.37
N GLY A 142 -8.95 -11.52 -1.14
CA GLY A 142 -9.72 -10.63 -0.28
C GLY A 142 -8.96 -9.35 0.03
N ALA A 143 -7.75 -9.49 0.57
CA ALA A 143 -6.86 -8.40 0.90
C ALA A 143 -6.49 -7.54 -0.32
N THR A 144 -6.27 -8.16 -1.49
CA THR A 144 -6.05 -7.43 -2.76
C THR A 144 -7.18 -6.43 -3.03
N ASN A 145 -8.43 -6.89 -2.94
CA ASN A 145 -9.58 -6.04 -3.22
C ASN A 145 -9.80 -4.98 -2.14
N VAL A 146 -9.63 -5.36 -0.88
CA VAL A 146 -9.74 -4.46 0.28
C VAL A 146 -8.71 -3.32 0.19
N PHE A 147 -7.47 -3.63 -0.17
CA PHE A 147 -6.45 -2.59 -0.36
C PHE A 147 -6.71 -1.72 -1.59
N TRP A 148 -7.32 -2.28 -2.65
CA TRP A 148 -7.79 -1.47 -3.78
C TRP A 148 -8.90 -0.51 -3.39
N ILE A 149 -9.79 -0.88 -2.46
CA ILE A 149 -10.79 0.05 -1.90
C ILE A 149 -10.08 1.23 -1.25
N ASP A 150 -9.08 0.98 -0.41
CA ASP A 150 -8.29 2.03 0.24
C ASP A 150 -7.55 2.94 -0.77
N ILE A 151 -7.01 2.37 -1.85
CA ILE A 151 -6.44 3.17 -2.95
C ILE A 151 -7.50 4.06 -3.60
N GLN A 152 -8.69 3.52 -3.87
CA GLN A 152 -9.76 4.24 -4.57
C GLN A 152 -10.36 5.36 -3.70
N SER A 153 -10.52 5.12 -2.40
CA SER A 153 -10.98 6.11 -1.43
C SER A 153 -9.86 7.06 -0.96
N ASN A 154 -8.60 6.76 -1.29
CA ASN A 154 -7.41 7.43 -0.75
C ASN A 154 -7.40 7.45 0.79
N THR A 155 -7.84 6.35 1.40
CA THR A 155 -7.81 6.11 2.85
C THR A 155 -6.84 5.00 3.19
N ARG A 156 -6.50 4.85 4.47
CA ARG A 156 -5.68 3.74 4.99
C ARG A 156 -6.44 2.99 6.08
N GLN A 157 -7.70 2.68 5.81
CA GLN A 157 -8.59 2.05 6.77
C GLN A 157 -8.14 0.63 7.11
N PHE A 158 -7.59 -0.09 6.13
CA PHE A 158 -7.16 -1.48 6.25
C PHE A 158 -5.66 -1.61 6.52
N GLN A 159 -5.04 -0.55 7.05
CA GLN A 159 -3.62 -0.53 7.36
C GLN A 159 -3.23 -1.58 8.40
N SER A 160 -4.08 -1.89 9.38
CA SER A 160 -3.73 -2.92 10.38
C SER A 160 -3.66 -4.31 9.77
N LEU A 161 -4.53 -4.64 8.81
CA LEU A 161 -4.45 -5.88 8.04
C LEU A 161 -3.13 -5.94 7.25
N PHE A 162 -2.76 -4.85 6.56
CA PHE A 162 -1.51 -4.79 5.81
C PHE A 162 -0.28 -4.98 6.73
N LEU A 163 -0.23 -4.25 7.84
CA LEU A 163 0.89 -4.32 8.79
C LEU A 163 1.01 -5.70 9.42
N TYR A 164 -0.09 -6.35 9.79
CA TYR A 164 -0.05 -7.73 10.30
C TYR A 164 0.52 -8.69 9.26
N LEU A 165 0.05 -8.62 8.01
CA LEU A 165 0.55 -9.48 6.94
C LEU A 165 2.03 -9.22 6.60
N LEU A 166 2.50 -7.98 6.73
CA LEU A 166 3.90 -7.63 6.50
C LEU A 166 4.77 -8.04 7.69
N ASP A 167 4.48 -7.52 8.88
CA ASP A 167 5.35 -7.61 10.05
C ASP A 167 5.25 -8.96 10.75
N ASP A 168 4.03 -9.43 10.97
CA ASP A 168 3.79 -10.62 11.79
C ASP A 168 3.76 -11.90 10.96
N VAL A 169 3.53 -11.82 9.64
CA VAL A 169 3.49 -13.00 8.76
C VAL A 169 4.69 -13.06 7.84
N MET A 170 4.89 -12.07 6.96
CA MET A 170 5.91 -12.12 5.92
C MET A 170 7.33 -12.04 6.48
N LEU A 171 7.56 -11.19 7.49
CA LEU A 171 8.87 -11.04 8.14
C LEU A 171 9.14 -12.10 9.23
N MET A 172 8.19 -13.00 9.48
CA MET A 172 8.30 -14.08 10.48
C MET A 172 8.28 -15.45 9.79
N PRO A 173 9.45 -16.08 9.54
CA PRO A 173 9.55 -17.36 8.84
C PRO A 173 8.69 -18.47 9.46
N GLU A 174 8.55 -18.48 10.79
CA GLU A 174 7.75 -19.47 11.52
C GLU A 174 6.27 -19.45 11.11
N LYS A 175 5.70 -18.26 10.89
CA LYS A 175 4.31 -18.08 10.46
C LYS A 175 4.17 -18.22 8.95
N LEU A 176 5.14 -17.73 8.17
CA LEU A 176 5.14 -17.86 6.71
C LEU A 176 5.20 -19.33 6.26
N ASN A 177 6.00 -20.16 6.93
CA ASN A 177 6.15 -21.58 6.61
C ASN A 177 4.91 -22.41 6.92
N LYS A 178 3.92 -21.88 7.65
CA LYS A 178 2.64 -22.55 7.85
C LYS A 178 1.87 -22.66 6.54
N ILE A 179 1.91 -21.62 5.70
CA ILE A 179 1.14 -21.61 4.44
C ILE A 179 1.92 -22.24 3.27
N PRO A 180 1.24 -22.84 2.28
CA PRO A 180 1.89 -23.43 1.12
C PRO A 180 2.72 -22.42 0.32
N LEU A 181 3.82 -22.88 -0.29
CA LEU A 181 4.73 -22.03 -1.08
C LEU A 181 4.04 -21.18 -2.15
N GLN A 182 2.98 -21.70 -2.77
CA GLN A 182 2.19 -20.92 -3.74
C GLN A 182 1.55 -19.69 -3.09
N ALA A 183 0.93 -19.87 -1.92
CA ALA A 183 0.31 -18.78 -1.19
C ALA A 183 1.34 -17.78 -0.64
N GLN A 184 2.54 -18.25 -0.25
CA GLN A 184 3.64 -17.36 0.16
C GLN A 184 4.04 -16.42 -0.98
N ARG A 185 4.14 -16.94 -2.22
CA ARG A 185 4.44 -16.14 -3.42
C ARG A 185 3.33 -15.12 -3.69
N ASP A 186 2.08 -15.56 -3.66
CA ASP A 186 0.94 -14.69 -3.93
C ASP A 186 0.82 -13.57 -2.88
N LEU A 187 1.12 -13.88 -1.61
CA LEU A 187 1.22 -12.91 -0.52
C LEU A 187 2.39 -11.93 -0.72
N TYR A 188 3.56 -12.42 -1.13
CA TYR A 188 4.71 -11.56 -1.44
C TYR A 188 4.39 -10.57 -2.57
N LEU A 189 3.76 -11.02 -3.65
CA LEU A 189 3.34 -10.16 -4.76
C LEU A 189 2.26 -9.16 -4.32
N LEU A 190 1.31 -9.58 -3.47
CA LEU A 190 0.35 -8.68 -2.85
C LEU A 190 1.05 -7.57 -2.08
N LEU A 191 1.91 -7.91 -1.11
CA LEU A 191 2.60 -6.93 -0.27
C LEU A 191 3.51 -6.02 -1.11
N SER A 192 4.18 -6.55 -2.12
CA SER A 192 5.01 -5.79 -3.05
C SER A 192 4.24 -4.64 -3.71
N ARG A 193 2.99 -4.89 -4.11
CA ARG A 193 2.14 -3.88 -4.75
C ARG A 193 1.75 -2.75 -3.81
N PHE A 194 1.55 -3.02 -2.52
CA PHE A 194 0.96 -2.05 -1.58
C PHE A 194 1.94 -1.48 -0.53
N ILE A 195 3.18 -1.96 -0.46
CA ILE A 195 4.17 -1.50 0.53
C ILE A 195 4.43 0.00 0.50
N ILE A 196 4.43 0.59 -0.71
CA ILE A 196 4.62 2.02 -0.91
C ILE A 196 3.39 2.79 -0.43
N PHE A 197 2.18 2.31 -0.72
CA PHE A 197 0.92 2.94 -0.33
C PHE A 197 0.77 3.11 1.18
N TYR A 198 1.13 2.06 1.94
CA TYR A 198 1.07 2.04 3.40
C TYR A 198 2.33 2.56 4.09
N ASN A 199 3.21 3.28 3.37
CA ASN A 199 4.43 3.90 3.91
C ASN A 199 5.37 2.94 4.63
N SER A 200 5.46 1.69 4.19
CA SER A 200 6.33 0.68 4.82
C SER A 200 7.63 0.48 4.06
N VAL A 201 8.09 1.52 3.37
CA VAL A 201 9.29 1.51 2.52
C VAL A 201 10.56 1.29 3.34
N ASP A 202 10.57 1.71 4.60
CA ASP A 202 11.69 1.50 5.52
C ASP A 202 11.96 0.01 5.79
N LYS A 203 10.94 -0.85 5.62
CA LYS A 203 11.03 -2.31 5.79
C LYS A 203 11.41 -3.04 4.51
N LEU A 204 11.63 -2.33 3.41
CA LEU A 204 11.84 -2.91 2.08
C LEU A 204 13.06 -3.83 2.04
N GLU A 205 14.17 -3.46 2.67
CA GLU A 205 15.37 -4.32 2.70
C GLU A 205 15.09 -5.66 3.40
N SER A 206 14.41 -5.63 4.54
CA SER A 206 14.02 -6.84 5.27
C SER A 206 13.03 -7.67 4.47
N PHE A 207 12.05 -7.02 3.83
CA PHE A 207 11.06 -7.67 2.98
C PHE A 207 11.70 -8.41 1.80
N LEU A 208 12.66 -7.79 1.09
CA LEU A 208 13.36 -8.41 -0.04
C LEU A 208 14.20 -9.62 0.37
N LYS A 209 14.74 -9.65 1.59
CA LYS A 209 15.50 -10.80 2.13
C LYS A 209 14.62 -12.03 2.35
N HIS A 210 13.33 -11.83 2.64
CA HIS A 210 12.36 -12.90 2.90
C HIS A 210 11.60 -13.37 1.64
N CYS A 211 12.09 -13.01 0.45
CA CYS A 211 11.43 -13.39 -0.80
C CYS A 211 11.35 -14.92 -0.96
N PRO A 212 10.15 -15.49 -1.20
CA PRO A 212 9.98 -16.92 -1.40
C PRO A 212 10.62 -17.35 -2.73
N VAL A 213 10.97 -18.64 -2.85
CA VAL A 213 11.58 -19.15 -4.08
C VAL A 213 10.55 -19.16 -5.21
N PHE A 214 10.80 -18.44 -6.29
CA PHE A 214 9.96 -18.45 -7.51
C PHE A 214 10.49 -19.48 -8.53
N PRO A 215 9.61 -20.21 -9.24
CA PRO A 215 10.04 -21.20 -10.24
C PRO A 215 10.73 -20.52 -11.45
N ASN A 216 10.30 -19.31 -11.78
CA ASN A 216 10.79 -18.54 -12.92
C ASN A 216 11.91 -17.55 -12.56
N ASN A 217 12.57 -17.72 -11.41
CA ASN A 217 13.58 -16.78 -10.91
C ASN A 217 14.75 -16.58 -11.89
N ILE A 218 15.12 -17.64 -12.61
CA ILE A 218 16.18 -17.58 -13.64
C ILE A 218 15.82 -16.57 -14.73
N LEU A 219 14.56 -16.52 -15.15
CA LEU A 219 14.06 -15.63 -16.21
C LEU A 219 13.75 -14.22 -15.69
N ILE A 220 13.12 -14.12 -14.51
CA ILE A 220 12.60 -12.86 -13.98
C ILE A 220 13.70 -12.04 -13.29
N GLY A 221 14.60 -12.68 -12.55
CA GLY A 221 15.65 -12.01 -11.79
C GLY A 221 15.59 -12.28 -10.30
N GLY A 222 16.25 -11.43 -9.52
CA GLY A 222 16.28 -11.56 -8.07
C GLY A 222 15.02 -11.00 -7.38
N PRO A 223 14.97 -11.02 -6.04
CA PRO A 223 13.88 -10.43 -5.26
C PRO A 223 13.58 -8.98 -5.61
N ALA A 224 14.63 -8.17 -5.83
CA ALA A 224 14.50 -6.78 -6.24
C ALA A 224 13.86 -6.65 -7.63
N ASP A 225 14.20 -7.53 -8.58
CA ASP A 225 13.58 -7.51 -9.91
C ASP A 225 12.08 -7.80 -9.85
N ILE A 226 11.69 -8.85 -9.11
CA ILE A 226 10.28 -9.23 -8.91
C ILE A 226 9.50 -8.06 -8.29
N PHE A 227 10.05 -7.47 -7.23
CA PHE A 227 9.44 -6.34 -6.55
C PHE A 227 9.25 -5.14 -7.49
N VAL A 228 10.30 -4.75 -8.23
CA VAL A 228 10.23 -3.60 -9.14
C VAL A 228 9.28 -3.84 -10.31
N ILE A 229 9.16 -5.08 -10.79
CA ILE A 229 8.16 -5.46 -11.80
C ILE A 229 6.74 -5.22 -11.26
N GLU A 230 6.42 -5.70 -10.06
CA GLU A 230 5.10 -5.49 -9.46
C GLU A 230 4.81 -4.01 -9.20
N VAL A 231 5.80 -3.23 -8.74
CA VAL A 231 5.64 -1.78 -8.55
C VAL A 231 5.39 -1.08 -9.89
N ALA A 232 6.12 -1.43 -10.95
CA ALA A 232 5.92 -0.86 -12.28
C ALA A 232 4.53 -1.20 -12.84
N ASP A 233 4.05 -2.43 -12.64
CA ASP A 233 2.71 -2.84 -13.06
C ASP A 233 1.60 -2.19 -12.23
N GLN A 234 1.86 -1.97 -10.93
CA GLN A 234 0.95 -1.26 -10.05
C GLN A 234 0.81 0.20 -10.50
N LEU A 235 1.91 0.90 -10.78
CA LEU A 235 1.89 2.29 -11.27
C LEU A 235 0.98 2.47 -12.48
N GLN A 236 1.02 1.55 -13.44
CA GLN A 236 0.19 1.61 -14.65
C GLN A 236 -1.31 1.43 -14.38
N LYS A 237 -1.67 0.75 -13.29
CA LYS A 237 -3.06 0.51 -12.88
C LYS A 237 -3.64 1.66 -12.03
N LEU A 238 -2.79 2.48 -11.41
CA LEU A 238 -3.22 3.58 -10.54
C LEU A 238 -3.91 4.68 -11.36
N LYS A 239 -5.17 4.97 -11.01
CA LYS A 239 -5.96 6.06 -11.59
C LYS A 239 -6.16 7.24 -10.64
N VAL A 240 -5.88 7.03 -9.35
CA VAL A 240 -6.07 8.05 -8.30
C VAL A 240 -4.82 8.91 -8.20
N GLU A 241 -4.93 10.18 -8.59
CA GLU A 241 -3.82 11.13 -8.65
C GLU A 241 -2.99 11.26 -7.35
N PRO A 242 -3.59 11.52 -6.16
CA PRO A 242 -2.79 11.66 -4.94
C PRO A 242 -2.01 10.39 -4.59
N VAL A 243 -2.59 9.22 -4.86
CA VAL A 243 -1.91 7.93 -4.67
C VAL A 243 -0.76 7.78 -5.67
N LEU A 244 -0.97 8.09 -6.95
CA LEU A 244 0.08 8.03 -7.96
C LEU A 244 1.25 8.97 -7.62
N LEU A 245 0.96 10.20 -7.18
CA LEU A 245 1.97 11.15 -6.71
C LEU A 245 2.76 10.60 -5.51
N HIS A 246 2.07 9.97 -4.57
CA HIS A 246 2.70 9.33 -3.42
C HIS A 246 3.67 8.23 -3.87
N TYR A 247 3.24 7.33 -4.77
CA TYR A 247 4.12 6.29 -5.32
C TYR A 247 5.34 6.88 -6.03
N LEU A 248 5.15 7.87 -6.91
CA LEU A 248 6.26 8.52 -7.63
C LEU A 248 7.23 9.23 -6.68
N SER A 249 6.76 9.73 -5.53
CA SER A 249 7.63 10.33 -4.52
C SER A 249 8.48 9.28 -3.79
N GLN A 250 7.89 8.14 -3.46
CA GLN A 250 8.49 7.08 -2.64
C GLN A 250 9.32 6.09 -3.46
N ILE A 251 9.11 6.01 -4.78
CA ILE A 251 9.89 5.13 -5.67
C ILE A 251 11.38 5.50 -5.71
N ARG A 252 11.75 6.67 -5.16
CA ARG A 252 13.13 7.07 -4.90
C ARG A 252 13.87 6.07 -4.00
N ALA A 253 13.16 5.33 -3.15
CA ALA A 253 13.76 4.27 -2.32
C ALA A 253 14.35 3.11 -3.12
N LEU A 254 14.03 2.98 -4.42
CA LEU A 254 14.62 1.96 -5.30
C LEU A 254 16.04 2.30 -5.76
N ARG A 255 16.54 3.50 -5.42
CA ARG A 255 17.87 3.93 -5.85
C ARG A 255 18.95 3.04 -5.23
N GLY A 256 19.86 2.57 -6.08
CA GLY A 256 20.97 1.72 -5.66
C GLY A 256 20.64 0.24 -5.60
N MET A 257 19.41 -0.17 -5.95
CA MET A 257 19.08 -1.58 -6.13
C MET A 257 19.78 -2.15 -7.35
N GLU A 258 20.39 -3.33 -7.19
CA GLU A 258 20.97 -4.09 -8.29
C GLU A 258 19.83 -4.76 -9.07
N LEU A 259 19.47 -4.15 -10.19
CA LEU A 259 18.41 -4.63 -11.08
C LEU A 259 19.00 -5.14 -12.39
N ARG A 260 18.36 -6.15 -12.97
CA ARG A 260 18.64 -6.57 -14.34
C ARG A 260 18.35 -5.42 -15.31
N MET A 261 19.08 -5.40 -16.42
CA MET A 261 18.90 -4.40 -17.48
C MET A 261 17.48 -4.38 -18.03
N THR A 262 16.83 -5.54 -18.15
CA THR A 262 15.43 -5.66 -18.60
C THR A 262 14.45 -5.00 -17.63
N THR A 263 14.58 -5.30 -16.33
CA THR A 263 13.75 -4.71 -15.26
C THR A 263 13.96 -3.21 -15.14
N SER A 264 15.23 -2.78 -15.14
CA SER A 264 15.63 -1.38 -15.13
C SER A 264 15.02 -0.62 -16.31
N THR A 265 15.09 -1.21 -17.52
CA THR A 265 14.48 -0.63 -18.72
C THR A 265 12.96 -0.56 -18.63
N ARG A 266 12.29 -1.59 -18.09
CA ARG A 266 10.84 -1.61 -17.89
C ARG A 266 10.39 -0.49 -16.94
N LEU A 267 11.06 -0.33 -15.80
CA LEU A 267 10.79 0.74 -14.84
C LEU A 267 11.00 2.12 -15.49
N LYS A 268 12.11 2.29 -16.22
CA LYS A 268 12.42 3.54 -16.94
C LYS A 268 11.33 3.89 -17.95
N THR A 269 10.88 2.94 -18.76
CA THR A 269 9.80 3.14 -19.75
C THR A 269 8.47 3.45 -19.07
N CYS A 270 8.16 2.78 -17.97
CA CYS A 270 6.97 3.06 -17.16
C CYS A 270 6.97 4.49 -16.60
N LEU A 271 8.08 4.95 -16.01
CA LEU A 271 8.18 6.33 -15.53
C LEU A 271 8.12 7.34 -16.68
N TYR A 272 8.74 7.02 -17.82
CA TYR A 272 8.73 7.88 -18.99
C TYR A 272 7.33 8.08 -19.57
N SER A 273 6.44 7.08 -19.54
CA SER A 273 5.07 7.24 -20.04
C SER A 273 4.32 8.35 -19.28
N PHE A 274 4.55 8.47 -17.96
CA PHE A 274 3.98 9.54 -17.12
C PHE A 274 4.60 10.92 -17.34
N THR A 275 5.70 11.05 -18.09
CA THR A 275 6.35 12.36 -18.34
C THR A 275 5.73 13.12 -19.52
N SER A 276 5.03 12.42 -20.40
CA SER A 276 4.51 12.94 -21.66
C SER A 276 3.05 13.38 -21.53
N PRO A 277 2.61 14.43 -22.24
CA PRO A 277 1.21 14.83 -22.30
C PRO A 277 0.40 14.02 -23.34
N GLY A 278 0.83 12.82 -23.74
CA GLY A 278 0.13 11.98 -24.73
C GLY A 278 -0.91 11.03 -24.11
N GLY A 279 -1.90 10.57 -24.90
CA GLY A 279 -3.06 9.77 -24.44
C GLY A 279 -2.74 8.33 -23.97
N PRO A 280 -3.70 7.57 -23.37
CA PRO A 280 -5.17 7.76 -23.36
C PRO A 280 -5.78 8.41 -22.09
N MET A 281 -5.00 8.68 -21.06
CA MET A 281 -5.44 9.45 -19.88
C MET A 281 -4.32 10.43 -19.56
N TYR A 282 -4.56 11.73 -19.73
CA TYR A 282 -3.52 12.75 -19.58
C TYR A 282 -3.00 12.79 -18.14
N PRO A 283 -1.73 12.43 -17.86
CA PRO A 283 -1.19 12.62 -16.52
C PRO A 283 -1.20 14.12 -16.23
N THR A 284 -1.66 14.51 -15.05
CA THR A 284 -1.72 15.92 -14.65
C THR A 284 -0.32 16.54 -14.61
N ARG A 285 -0.23 17.86 -14.60
CA ARG A 285 1.07 18.55 -14.51
C ARG A 285 1.87 18.12 -13.28
N ALA A 286 1.20 17.88 -12.15
CA ALA A 286 1.82 17.41 -10.92
C ALA A 286 2.44 16.02 -11.13
N VAL A 287 1.69 15.08 -11.70
CA VAL A 287 2.15 13.72 -12.00
C VAL A 287 3.35 13.74 -12.95
N ARG A 288 3.31 14.57 -14.00
CA ARG A 288 4.42 14.69 -14.95
C ARG A 288 5.71 15.18 -14.29
N HIS A 289 5.60 16.18 -13.41
CA HIS A 289 6.76 16.69 -12.67
C HIS A 289 7.30 15.66 -11.68
N ALA A 290 6.43 15.01 -10.92
CA ALA A 290 6.83 13.95 -10.00
C ALA A 290 7.50 12.77 -10.74
N ALA A 291 7.00 12.41 -11.93
CA ALA A 291 7.59 11.39 -12.78
C ALA A 291 8.97 11.81 -13.32
N TRP A 292 9.14 13.07 -13.75
CA TRP A 292 10.46 13.60 -14.14
C TRP A 292 11.45 13.56 -12.97
N ASP A 293 11.02 13.99 -11.78
CA ASP A 293 11.87 13.99 -10.59
C ASP A 293 12.28 12.57 -10.18
N ALA A 294 11.34 11.62 -10.18
CA ALA A 294 11.60 10.22 -9.90
C ALA A 294 12.57 9.60 -10.92
N LEU A 295 12.32 9.84 -12.21
CA LEU A 295 13.13 9.32 -13.31
C LEU A 295 14.56 9.87 -13.28
N ASP A 296 14.72 11.17 -12.97
CA ASP A 296 16.03 11.81 -12.83
C ASP A 296 16.80 11.36 -11.60
N TYR A 297 16.08 11.05 -10.51
CA TYR A 297 16.68 10.55 -9.29
C TYR A 297 17.18 9.11 -9.44
N LEU A 298 16.38 8.24 -10.07
CA LEU A 298 16.72 6.83 -10.28
C LEU A 298 17.72 6.62 -11.41
N PHE A 299 17.61 7.39 -12.50
CA PHE A 299 18.44 7.24 -13.71
C PHE A 299 19.17 8.55 -14.05
N PRO A 300 20.18 8.95 -13.26
CA PRO A 300 20.87 10.22 -13.46
C PRO A 300 21.61 10.29 -14.82
N VAL A 301 22.03 9.13 -15.33
CA VAL A 301 22.71 9.02 -16.63
C VAL A 301 21.74 9.40 -17.75
N GLY A 302 22.13 10.39 -18.57
CA GLY A 302 21.31 10.88 -19.68
C GLY A 302 20.20 11.87 -19.30
N LYS A 303 20.16 12.37 -18.05
CA LYS A 303 19.20 13.41 -17.62
C LYS A 303 19.14 14.60 -18.59
N LYS A 304 20.29 15.21 -18.89
CA LYS A 304 20.38 16.38 -19.78
C LYS A 304 19.82 16.09 -21.18
N LEU A 305 20.16 14.92 -21.74
CA LEU A 305 19.69 14.50 -23.05
C LEU A 305 18.18 14.28 -23.07
N ARG A 306 17.62 13.63 -22.04
CA ARG A 306 16.17 13.43 -21.90
C ARG A 306 15.40 14.75 -21.84
N HIS A 307 15.89 15.72 -21.08
CA HIS A 307 15.29 17.06 -21.01
C HIS A 307 15.41 17.83 -22.32
N LEU A 308 16.54 17.72 -23.03
CA LEU A 308 16.73 18.33 -24.34
C LEU A 308 15.76 17.77 -25.38
N ILE A 309 15.62 16.45 -25.44
CA ILE A 309 14.66 15.77 -26.32
C ILE A 309 13.23 16.20 -25.99
N SER A 310 12.86 16.22 -24.71
CA SER A 310 11.52 16.66 -24.29
C SER A 310 11.24 18.11 -24.67
N LEU A 311 12.24 19.00 -24.52
CA LEU A 311 12.14 20.39 -24.93
C LEU A 311 11.97 20.53 -26.44
N PHE A 312 12.76 19.78 -27.23
CA PHE A 312 12.64 19.76 -28.69
C PHE A 312 11.23 19.34 -29.14
N PHE A 313 10.68 18.27 -28.57
CA PHE A 313 9.32 17.84 -28.87
C PHE A 313 8.28 18.88 -28.46
N ARG A 314 8.42 19.54 -27.30
CA ARG A 314 7.48 20.61 -26.90
C ARG A 314 7.53 21.81 -27.84
N LEU A 315 8.69 22.13 -28.41
CA LEU A 315 8.84 23.21 -29.39
C LEU A 315 8.21 22.84 -30.75
N LEU A 316 8.21 21.56 -31.11
CA LEU A 316 7.60 21.05 -32.34
C LEU A 316 6.05 21.05 -32.33
N TYR A 317 5.40 21.07 -31.17
CA TYR A 317 3.93 21.09 -31.07
C TYR A 317 3.38 22.53 -31.03
N PRO A 318 2.63 22.99 -32.06
CA PRO A 318 2.18 24.38 -32.19
C PRO A 318 1.38 24.93 -30.99
N TRP A 319 0.62 24.06 -30.30
CA TRP A 319 -0.25 24.43 -29.17
C TRP A 319 0.51 24.72 -27.86
N TYR A 320 1.71 24.18 -27.66
CA TYR A 320 2.50 24.38 -26.43
C TYR A 320 3.59 25.45 -26.56
N TRP A 321 3.82 25.92 -27.78
CA TRP A 321 4.89 26.87 -28.13
C TRP A 321 4.80 28.20 -27.34
N PRO A 322 3.66 28.92 -27.26
CA PRO A 322 3.65 30.24 -26.63
C PRO A 322 3.97 30.21 -25.13
N SER A 323 3.37 29.27 -24.39
CA SER A 323 3.59 29.10 -22.96
C SER A 323 4.99 28.58 -22.64
N SER A 324 5.52 27.66 -23.46
CA SER A 324 6.85 27.08 -23.27
C SER A 324 7.96 28.08 -23.59
N CYS A 325 7.82 28.87 -24.67
CA CYS A 325 8.74 29.96 -24.99
C CYS A 325 8.73 31.04 -23.92
N TRP A 326 7.56 31.43 -23.40
CA TRP A 326 7.48 32.39 -22.30
C TRP A 326 8.19 31.89 -21.04
N ASN A 327 7.95 30.64 -20.66
CA ASN A 327 8.61 30.06 -19.48
C ASN A 327 10.12 29.89 -19.67
N PHE A 328 10.57 29.58 -20.90
CA PHE A 328 11.98 29.54 -21.25
C PHE A 328 12.63 30.93 -21.12
N ILE A 329 12.00 31.98 -21.66
CA ILE A 329 12.45 33.36 -21.53
C ILE A 329 12.56 33.76 -20.05
N VAL A 330 11.52 33.48 -19.24
CA VAL A 330 11.53 33.76 -17.80
C VAL A 330 12.65 33.01 -17.08
N CYS A 331 12.87 31.73 -17.40
CA CYS A 331 13.96 30.94 -16.82
C CYS A 331 15.34 31.48 -17.22
N CYS A 332 15.55 31.87 -18.49
CA CYS A 332 16.78 32.49 -18.95
C CYS A 332 17.04 33.82 -18.23
N ILE A 333 16.02 34.67 -18.10
CA ILE A 333 16.13 35.95 -17.36
C ILE A 333 16.47 35.69 -15.90
N LYS A 334 15.81 34.73 -15.24
CA LYS A 334 16.14 34.35 -13.86
C LYS A 334 17.56 33.83 -13.73
N ALA A 335 18.01 32.97 -14.64
CA ALA A 335 19.36 32.42 -14.62
C ALA A 335 20.42 33.52 -14.78
N ILE A 336 20.21 34.45 -15.72
CA ILE A 336 21.07 35.64 -15.91
C ILE A 336 21.05 36.52 -14.65
N PHE A 337 19.88 36.72 -14.05
CA PHE A 337 19.77 37.51 -12.82
C PHE A 337 20.53 36.85 -11.67
N TYR A 338 20.41 35.53 -11.48
CA TYR A 338 21.14 34.81 -10.43
C TYR A 338 22.65 34.75 -10.67
N THR A 339 23.11 34.63 -11.91
CA THR A 339 24.55 34.69 -12.21
C THR A 339 25.11 36.09 -12.01
N LEU A 340 24.37 37.13 -12.41
CA LEU A 340 24.76 38.52 -12.13
C LEU A 340 24.77 38.81 -10.63
N LEU A 341 23.72 38.41 -9.90
CA LEU A 341 23.64 38.57 -8.44
C LEU A 341 24.79 37.82 -7.74
N GLY A 342 25.09 36.59 -8.18
CA GLY A 342 26.23 35.82 -7.69
C GLY A 342 27.57 36.49 -7.99
N TYR A 343 27.72 37.11 -9.16
CA TYR A 343 28.92 37.87 -9.52
C TYR A 343 29.07 39.14 -8.69
N PHE A 344 27.98 39.88 -8.44
CA PHE A 344 27.97 41.06 -7.57
C PHE A 344 28.29 40.70 -6.11
N LEU A 345 27.70 39.64 -5.56
CA LEU A 345 27.98 39.17 -4.20
C LEU A 345 29.41 38.64 -4.05
N SER A 346 29.93 37.94 -5.05
CA SER A 346 31.34 37.51 -5.15
C SER A 346 32.30 38.70 -5.22
N GLY A 347 31.95 39.72 -6.02
CA GLY A 347 32.70 40.98 -6.14
C GLY A 347 32.75 41.77 -4.83
N PHE A 348 31.63 41.86 -4.12
CA PHE A 348 31.58 42.46 -2.78
C PHE A 348 32.37 41.66 -1.74
N GLY A 349 32.36 40.33 -1.82
CA GLY A 349 33.19 39.45 -0.99
C GLY A 349 34.69 39.68 -1.18
N LYS A 350 35.15 39.91 -2.43
CA LYS A 350 36.54 40.27 -2.74
C LYS A 350 36.91 41.69 -2.27
N PHE A 351 36.02 42.67 -2.44
CA PHE A 351 36.26 44.04 -1.97
C PHE A 351 36.35 44.15 -0.44
N ARG A 352 35.56 43.33 0.30
CA ARG A 352 35.60 43.30 1.76
C ARG A 352 36.85 42.59 2.32
N LYS A 353 37.46 41.67 1.55
CA LYS A 353 38.76 41.05 1.89
C LYS A 353 39.94 42.02 1.69
N ASN A 354 39.93 42.84 0.64
CA ASN A 354 40.99 43.82 0.37
C ASN A 354 40.98 45.05 1.31
N LYS A 355 39.90 45.31 2.05
CA LYS A 355 39.85 46.38 3.07
C LYS A 355 40.31 45.95 4.47
N ARG A 356 40.72 44.69 4.66
CA ARG A 356 41.23 44.14 5.94
C ARG A 356 42.67 43.63 5.84
N ALA A 357 43.42 44.05 4.82
CA ALA A 357 44.84 43.80 4.67
C ALA A 357 45.62 45.08 5.02
#